data_AF-A0A6A6NTN4-F1
#
_entry.id   AF-A0A6A6NTN4-F1
#
_cell.length_a   1.000
_cell.length_b   1.000
_cell.length_c   1.000
_cell.angle_alpha   90.00
_cell.angle_beta   90.00
_cell.angle_gamma   90.00
#
_symmetry.space_group_name_H-M   'P 1'
#
loop_
_entity.id
_entity.type
_entity.pdbx_description
1 polymer ?
#
loop_
_entity_poly.entity_id
_entity_poly.type
_entity_poly.pdbx_seq_one_letter_code
_entity_poly.pdbx_strand_id
1 'polypeptide(L)' 'IKFKDAVGRKFSFPWDLCKTWHGMEKLIQQAFAHVDVIGPHVMEGHYDLVGPDNEIILPPVWETMVQP' A
#
# COMPACT_ATOMS: atom_id res chain seq x y z
N ILE A 1 5.30 -4.34 8.39
CA ILE A 1 5.37 -3.03 7.70
C ILE A 1 4.46 -2.01 8.38
N LYS A 2 4.95 -0.78 8.56
CA LYS A 2 4.12 0.37 8.97
C LYS A 2 3.63 1.10 7.72
N PHE A 3 2.33 1.14 7.51
CA PHE A 3 1.71 1.78 6.35
C PHE A 3 0.89 2.98 6.80
N LYS A 4 1.04 4.11 6.10
CA LYS A 4 0.21 5.30 6.28
C LYS A 4 -0.50 5.57 4.97
N ASP A 5 -1.80 5.74 5.02
CA ASP A 5 -2.59 6.03 3.83
C ASP A 5 -2.76 7.54 3.56
N ALA A 6 -3.37 7.87 2.43
CA ALA A 6 -3.62 9.25 2.00
C ALA A 6 -4.56 10.04 2.93
N VAL A 7 -5.37 9.36 3.76
CA VAL A 7 -6.28 10.00 4.73
C VAL A 7 -5.70 10.06 6.15
N GLY A 8 -4.46 9.63 6.34
CA GLY A 8 -3.71 9.75 7.59
C GLY A 8 -3.87 8.58 8.56
N ARG A 9 -4.60 7.51 8.21
CA ARG A 9 -4.71 6.31 9.03
C ARG A 9 -3.38 5.55 9.01
N LYS A 10 -3.08 4.89 10.12
CA LYS A 10 -1.85 4.10 10.28
C LYS A 10 -2.21 2.63 10.48
N PHE A 11 -1.55 1.77 9.73
CA PHE A 11 -1.71 0.33 9.77
C PHE A 11 -0.37 -0.34 10.08
N SER A 12 -0.45 -1.48 10.75
CA SER A 12 0.68 -2.39 10.96
C SER A 12 0.35 -3.70 10.27
N PHE A 13 0.97 -3.94 9.11
CA PHE A 13 0.75 -5.16 8.34
C PHE A 13 1.80 -6.23 8.72
N PRO A 14 1.36 -7.48 9.00
CA PRO A 14 2.27 -8.61 9.16
C PRO A 14 3.12 -8.81 7.90
N TRP A 15 4.43 -9.02 8.07
CA TRP A 15 5.38 -9.18 6.97
C TRP A 15 4.93 -10.22 5.94
N ASP A 16 4.46 -11.39 6.39
CA ASP A 16 4.04 -12.46 5.49
C ASP A 16 2.87 -12.12 4.57
N LEU A 17 2.06 -11.12 4.94
CA LEU A 17 0.93 -10.65 4.13
C LEU A 17 1.30 -9.55 3.15
N CYS A 18 2.44 -8.87 3.32
CA CYS A 18 2.83 -7.70 2.54
C CYS A 18 4.22 -7.81 1.89
N LYS A 19 4.94 -8.93 2.06
CA LYS A 19 6.25 -9.16 1.43
C LYS A 19 6.22 -9.30 -0.10
N THR A 20 5.04 -9.41 -0.71
CA THR A 20 4.85 -9.37 -2.16
C THR A 20 3.93 -8.22 -2.56
N TRP A 21 4.08 -7.72 -3.79
CA TRP A 21 3.23 -6.63 -4.30
C TRP A 21 1.75 -7.03 -4.23
N HIS A 22 1.42 -8.23 -4.70
CA HIS A 22 0.04 -8.75 -4.67
C HIS A 22 -0.54 -8.81 -3.25
N GLY A 23 0.27 -9.16 -2.24
CA GLY A 23 -0.16 -9.14 -0.85
C GLY A 23 -0.40 -7.72 -0.35
N MET A 24 0.53 -6.82 -0.63
CA MET A 24 0.42 -5.41 -0.27
C MET A 24 -0.78 -4.72 -0.94
N GLU A 25 -0.99 -4.93 -2.24
CA GLU A 25 -2.10 -4.39 -3.02
C GLU A 25 -3.46 -4.80 -2.44
N LYS A 26 -3.62 -6.06 -2.05
CA LYS A 26 -4.83 -6.54 -1.37
C LYS A 26 -5.09 -5.82 -0.05
N LEU A 27 -4.04 -5.60 0.75
CA LEU A 27 -4.16 -4.88 2.02
C LEU A 27 -4.52 -3.40 1.80
N ILE A 28 -3.96 -2.77 0.76
CA ILE A 28 -4.31 -1.40 0.35
C ILE A 28 -5.78 -1.35 -0.06
N GLN A 29 -6.23 -2.22 -0.96
CA GLN A 29 -7.63 -2.30 -1.38
C GLN A 29 -8.58 -2.48 -0.19
N GLN A 30 -8.25 -3.39 0.74
CA GLN A 30 -9.04 -3.59 1.97
C GLN A 30 -9.08 -2.34 2.87
N ALA A 31 -7.96 -1.62 3.00
CA ALA A 31 -7.92 -0.38 3.79
C ALA A 31 -8.85 0.70 3.20
N PHE A 32 -9.07 0.71 1.89
CA PHE A 32 -9.86 1.70 1.17
C PHE A 32 -11.27 1.25 0.79
N ALA A 33 -11.67 0.01 1.11
CA ALA A 33 -12.98 -0.56 0.73
C ALA A 33 -14.20 0.24 1.21
N HIS A 34 -14.06 1.04 2.27
CA HIS A 34 -15.13 1.87 2.86
C HIS A 34 -14.81 3.37 2.81
N VAL A 35 -13.93 3.80 1.91
CA VAL A 35 -13.58 5.21 1.73
C VAL A 35 -14.25 5.72 0.46
N ASP A 36 -15.43 6.31 0.59
CA ASP A 36 -16.34 6.58 -0.54
C ASP A 36 -15.71 7.31 -1.73
N VAL A 37 -14.91 8.36 -1.47
CA VAL A 37 -14.38 9.23 -2.54
C VAL A 37 -13.12 8.63 -3.18
N ILE A 38 -12.23 8.04 -2.39
CA ILE A 38 -10.90 7.61 -2.86
C ILE A 38 -10.86 6.10 -3.16
N GLY A 39 -11.74 5.33 -2.53
CA GLY A 39 -11.84 3.87 -2.65
C GLY A 39 -11.89 3.38 -4.10
N PRO A 40 -12.81 3.89 -4.95
CA PRO A 40 -12.88 3.46 -6.35
C PRO A 40 -11.56 3.63 -7.12
N HIS A 41 -10.87 4.76 -6.93
CA HIS A 41 -9.57 5.00 -7.55
C HIS A 41 -8.50 4.03 -7.05
N VAL A 42 -8.51 3.71 -5.76
CA VAL A 42 -7.57 2.73 -5.19
C VAL A 42 -7.83 1.32 -5.73
N MET A 43 -9.09 0.93 -5.91
CA MET A 43 -9.44 -0.36 -6.51
C MET A 43 -8.99 -0.47 -7.98
N GLU A 44 -8.90 0.65 -8.69
CA GLU A 44 -8.41 0.73 -10.06
C GLU A 44 -6.88 0.85 -10.16
N GLY A 45 -6.16 0.92 -9.03
CA GLY A 45 -4.70 1.07 -9.03
C GLY A 45 -4.22 2.51 -9.26
N HIS A 46 -5.10 3.51 -9.14
CA HIS A 46 -4.78 4.92 -9.34
C HIS A 46 -4.15 5.55 -8.09
N TYR A 47 -2.97 5.07 -7.70
CA TYR A 47 -2.19 5.59 -6.57
C TYR A 47 -0.70 5.29 -6.74
N ASP A 48 0.14 6.11 -6.10
CA ASP A 48 1.57 5.85 -5.94
C ASP A 48 1.84 5.30 -4.54
N LEU A 49 2.77 4.35 -4.43
CA LEU A 49 3.40 4.04 -3.14
C LEU A 49 4.59 4.96 -2.93
N VAL A 50 4.66 5.52 -1.72
CA VAL A 50 5.74 6.42 -1.34
C VAL A 50 6.53 5.78 -0.21
N GLY A 51 7.84 5.67 -0.41
CA GLY A 51 8.78 5.15 0.58
C GLY A 51 9.09 6.16 1.69
N PRO A 52 9.87 5.74 2.71
CA PRO A 52 10.24 6.60 3.84
C PRO A 52 10.99 7.87 3.43
N ASP A 53 11.71 7.86 2.30
CA ASP A 53 12.51 8.97 1.80
C ASP A 53 11.76 9.80 0.74
N ASN A 54 10.43 9.65 0.65
CA ASN A 54 9.53 10.27 -0.33
C ASN A 54 9.76 9.85 -1.79
N GLU A 55 10.45 8.74 -2.03
CA GLU A 55 10.59 8.12 -3.33
C GLU A 55 9.34 7.34 -3.74
N ILE A 56 9.00 7.35 -5.03
CA ILE A 56 7.91 6.51 -5.56
C ILE A 56 8.42 5.08 -5.71
N ILE A 57 7.70 4.13 -5.12
CA ILE A 57 7.96 2.69 -5.24
C ILE A 57 7.03 2.13 -6.31
N LEU A 58 7.61 1.58 -7.38
CA LEU A 58 6.85 0.92 -8.43
C LEU A 58 6.48 -0.52 -8.03
N PRO A 59 5.29 -1.02 -8.42
CA PRO A 59 4.89 -2.41 -8.17
C PRO A 59 5.94 -3.48 -8.52
N PRO A 60 6.64 -3.42 -9.68
CA PRO A 60 7.59 -4.47 -10.07
C PRO A 60 8.86 -4.56 -9.23
N VAL A 61 9.17 -3.53 -8.43
CA VAL A 61 10.38 -3.48 -7.58
C VAL A 61 10.04 -3.59 -6.09
N TRP A 62 8.77 -3.83 -5.75
CA TRP A 62 8.31 -3.89 -4.38
C TRP A 62 9.13 -4.88 -3.54
N GLU A 63 9.27 -6.12 -4.02
CA GLU A 63 9.96 -7.20 -3.32
C GLU A 63 11.45 -6.92 -3.07
N THR A 64 12.08 -6.03 -3.85
CA THR A 64 13.49 -5.66 -3.68
C THR A 64 13.68 -4.50 -2.71
N MET A 65 12.65 -3.66 -2.54
CA MET A 65 12.67 -2.47 -1.68
C MET A 65 12.20 -2.77 -0.26
N VAL A 66 11.29 -3.74 -0.13
CA VAL A 66 10.61 -4.01 1.13
C VAL A 66 11.41 -4.97 2.01
N GLN A 67 11.45 -4.72 3.32
CA GLN A 67 12.19 -5.52 4.31
C GLN A 67 11.35 -5.76 5.57
N PRO A 68 11.62 -6.85 6.33
CA PRO A 68 10.90 -7.18 7.58
C PRO A 68 10.87 -6.06 8.63
#